data_AF-A0A5C6M6R9-F1
#
_entry.id   AF-A0A5C6M6R9-F1
#
_cell.length_a   1.000
_cell.length_b   1.000
_cell.length_c   1.000
_cell.angle_alpha   90.00
_cell.angle_beta   90.00
_cell.angle_gamma   90.00
#
_symmetry.space_group_name_H-M   'P 1'
#
loop_
_entity.id
_entity.type
_entity.pdbx_description
1 polymer ?
#
loop_
_entity_poly.entity_id
_entity_poly.type
_entity_poly.pdbx_seq_one_letter_code
_entity_poly.pdbx_strand_id
1 'polypeptide(L)'
;MNKNFGKIIGVVVLVLVLIGGSTGLYLKTEANKHASQLEASKESILNAAANHTKPSKQKVNGILVYNYLPKNIMVPQNAVKMAKSEKTNSFVVVTATKNSQHGDAVNYKITAQSYQKDDYSYKKSGSAKMDNQLVNAKTNQPLAINELLNKKGNLSDLSLQLQNEILKQHKNLDITKVLRLTEAKKLAKIKFNYSNDSLQVTFPDNELNVSTVSLTGKELIHVIDPVFYSDKLKTQVVPESKNKKLVAITFDDGPDPANTPKILKTLAKNKVNATFFMVGYRVKENPQIAKQVLAAGNEIGSHTYNHADLVTLKDDKVQSEVESTSAEIYKATGMLPQIVRPPYGAVNKAVAAKMNMPVIQWAIDSRDWETKNSARTVSTITQSTYPGTIILTHDSQPTTVVALDSIIKNLKAKGYEFTTISKMFGDSLHANYQYFGEDDERIIK
;
A
#
# COMPACT_ATOMS: atom_id res chain seq x y z
N MET A 1 -18.29 -11.27 41.20
CA MET A 1 -18.39 -9.81 40.93
C MET A 1 -17.15 -9.37 40.16
N ASN A 2 -17.18 -9.45 38.84
CA ASN A 2 -16.10 -8.93 37.98
C ASN A 2 -16.29 -7.43 37.81
N LYS A 3 -15.40 -6.64 38.41
CA LYS A 3 -15.35 -5.18 38.21
C LYS A 3 -14.86 -4.90 36.79
N ASN A 4 -15.78 -4.47 35.93
CA ASN A 4 -15.47 -3.73 34.70
C ASN A 4 -14.72 -2.45 35.10
N PHE A 5 -13.39 -2.48 35.10
CA PHE A 5 -12.60 -1.26 35.07
C PHE A 5 -12.76 -0.65 33.67
N GLY A 6 -13.61 0.38 33.59
CA GLY A 6 -13.68 1.25 32.43
C GLY A 6 -12.27 1.73 32.08
N LYS A 7 -11.84 1.49 30.84
CA LYS A 7 -10.57 1.98 30.31
C LYS A 7 -10.47 3.48 30.57
N ILE A 8 -9.50 3.90 31.38
CA ILE A 8 -9.18 5.31 31.58
C ILE A 8 -8.79 5.87 30.20
N ILE A 9 -9.62 6.77 29.67
CA ILE A 9 -9.34 7.48 28.43
C ILE A 9 -8.24 8.48 28.75
N GLY A 10 -7.00 8.16 28.38
CA GLY A 10 -5.84 9.02 28.61
C GLY A 10 -5.96 10.33 27.84
N VAL A 11 -5.90 11.45 28.57
CA VAL A 11 -5.89 12.81 28.02
C VAL A 11 -4.55 13.43 28.40
N VAL A 12 -3.83 13.96 27.41
CA VAL A 12 -2.58 14.69 27.60
C VAL A 12 -2.87 16.16 27.35
N VAL A 13 -2.46 17.04 28.25
CA VAL A 13 -2.64 18.49 28.16
C VAL A 13 -1.29 19.18 28.18
N LEU A 14 -1.01 19.94 27.14
CA LEU A 14 0.12 20.83 27.00
C LEU A 14 -0.34 22.28 27.24
N VAL A 15 0.42 23.07 27.99
CA VAL A 15 0.16 24.52 28.14
C VAL A 15 1.35 25.29 27.57
N LEU A 16 1.08 26.14 26.59
CA LEU A 16 2.05 27.07 25.98
C LEU A 16 1.81 28.47 26.53
N VAL A 17 2.84 29.05 27.15
CA VAL A 17 2.77 30.41 27.70
C VAL A 17 3.57 31.34 26.79
N LEU A 18 2.90 32.34 26.21
CA LEU A 18 3.48 33.32 25.30
C LEU A 18 3.73 34.64 26.05
N ILE A 19 4.93 35.19 25.89
CA ILE A 19 5.33 36.48 26.47
C ILE A 19 5.36 37.50 25.32
N GLY A 20 4.25 38.20 25.06
CA GLY A 20 4.14 39.17 23.96
C GLY A 20 2.79 39.89 23.85
N GLY A 21 2.81 41.09 23.26
CA GLY A 21 1.72 42.08 23.20
C GLY A 21 0.49 41.72 22.35
N SER A 22 -0.58 42.46 22.58
CA SER A 22 -2.00 42.10 22.45
C SER A 22 -2.66 42.42 21.11
N THR A 23 -2.85 41.42 20.23
CA THR A 23 -4.00 41.42 19.30
C THR A 23 -4.54 40.00 19.06
N GLY A 24 -5.87 39.85 19.03
CA GLY A 24 -6.55 38.56 18.85
C GLY A 24 -6.37 37.92 17.46
N LEU A 25 -6.12 38.74 16.42
CA LEU A 25 -5.78 38.25 15.08
C LEU A 25 -4.42 37.55 15.07
N TYR A 26 -3.41 38.16 15.70
CA TYR A 26 -2.05 37.62 15.86
C TYR A 26 -2.07 36.24 16.52
N LEU A 27 -2.93 36.02 17.52
CA LEU A 27 -3.05 34.75 18.24
C LEU A 27 -3.75 33.63 17.46
N LYS A 28 -4.60 33.92 16.48
CA LYS A 28 -5.24 32.90 15.63
C LYS A 28 -4.28 32.40 14.56
N THR A 29 -3.49 33.30 13.97
CA THR A 29 -2.37 32.97 13.07
C THR A 29 -1.25 32.26 13.80
N GLU A 30 -0.90 32.72 15.01
CA GLU A 30 0.08 32.05 15.88
C GLU A 30 -0.46 30.73 16.44
N ALA A 31 -1.75 30.55 16.75
CA ALA A 31 -2.25 29.22 17.14
C ALA A 31 -2.09 28.18 16.01
N ASN A 32 -2.26 28.58 14.75
CA ASN A 32 -2.03 27.73 13.58
C ASN A 32 -0.53 27.54 13.28
N LYS A 33 0.29 28.60 13.37
CA LYS A 33 1.75 28.54 13.19
C LYS A 33 2.46 27.82 14.34
N HIS A 34 1.93 27.92 15.57
CA HIS A 34 2.41 27.22 16.76
C HIS A 34 1.83 25.81 16.87
N ALA A 35 0.73 25.46 16.17
CA ALA A 35 0.37 24.07 15.89
C ALA A 35 1.44 23.39 15.02
N SER A 36 2.02 24.12 14.05
CA SER A 36 3.19 23.66 13.29
C SER A 36 4.47 23.61 14.14
N GLN A 37 4.63 24.48 15.14
CA GLN A 37 5.71 24.34 16.15
C GLN A 37 5.39 23.28 17.22
N LEU A 38 4.14 22.84 17.30
CA LEU A 38 3.71 21.71 18.12
C LEU A 38 4.13 20.37 17.50
N GLU A 39 4.22 20.30 16.16
CA GLU A 39 4.89 19.19 15.46
C GLU A 39 6.37 19.08 15.89
N ALA A 40 7.08 20.20 16.05
CA ALA A 40 8.44 20.20 16.62
C ALA A 40 8.49 19.84 18.12
N SER A 41 7.36 19.94 18.82
CA SER A 41 7.21 19.55 20.23
C SER A 41 6.56 18.16 20.39
N LYS A 42 6.17 17.52 19.29
CA LYS A 42 5.36 16.29 19.24
C LYS A 42 6.06 15.12 19.90
N GLU A 43 7.35 14.98 19.65
CA GLU A 43 8.22 13.99 20.29
C GLU A 43 8.23 14.14 21.82
N SER A 44 8.30 15.38 22.31
CA SER A 44 8.33 15.69 23.74
C SER A 44 6.95 15.51 24.41
N ILE A 45 5.88 15.88 23.70
CA ILE A 45 4.48 15.70 24.15
C ILE A 45 4.15 14.21 24.25
N LEU A 46 4.55 13.44 23.25
CA LEU A 46 4.27 12.02 23.20
C LEU A 46 5.15 11.22 24.16
N ASN A 47 6.43 11.59 24.34
CA ASN A 47 7.27 11.02 25.40
C ASN A 47 6.73 11.32 26.81
N ALA A 48 6.11 12.48 27.03
CA ALA A 48 5.44 12.79 28.30
C ALA A 48 4.14 11.98 28.48
N ALA A 49 3.39 11.76 27.40
CA ALA A 49 2.19 10.92 27.38
C ALA A 49 2.50 9.43 27.67
N ALA A 50 3.58 8.92 27.08
CA ALA A 50 4.09 7.56 27.18
C ALA A 50 4.45 7.16 28.62
N ASN A 51 5.13 8.06 29.32
CA ASN A 51 5.84 7.74 30.55
C ASN A 51 5.05 8.07 31.82
N HIS A 52 3.84 8.63 31.72
CA HIS A 52 3.01 9.01 32.87
C HIS A 52 3.73 9.86 33.94
N THR A 53 4.77 10.60 33.56
CA THR A 53 5.65 11.29 34.50
C THR A 53 5.27 12.76 34.65
N LYS A 54 5.51 13.28 35.88
CA LYS A 54 5.22 14.61 36.43
C LYS A 54 5.28 15.78 35.41
N PRO A 55 4.52 16.87 35.65
CA PRO A 55 4.54 18.03 34.78
C PRO A 55 5.96 18.55 34.52
N SER A 56 6.34 18.68 33.25
CA SER A 56 7.69 19.09 32.81
C SER A 56 7.64 20.43 32.08
N LYS A 57 8.69 21.26 32.25
CA LYS A 57 8.85 22.59 31.64
C LYS A 57 10.02 22.56 30.65
N GLN A 58 9.81 23.05 29.43
CA GLN A 58 10.86 23.21 28.42
C GLN A 58 10.65 24.51 27.61
N LYS A 59 11.72 25.03 26.99
CA LYS A 59 11.64 26.21 26.11
C LYS A 59 11.90 25.77 24.67
N VAL A 60 10.92 25.95 23.78
CA VAL A 60 11.01 25.57 22.36
C VAL A 60 10.79 26.83 21.52
N ASN A 61 11.79 27.23 20.71
CA ASN A 61 11.73 28.42 19.86
C ASN A 61 11.29 29.72 20.59
N GLY A 62 11.75 29.91 21.83
CA GLY A 62 11.40 31.09 22.63
C GLY A 62 10.13 30.94 23.47
N ILE A 63 9.34 29.89 23.26
CA ILE A 63 8.04 29.64 23.91
C ILE A 63 8.23 28.67 25.08
N LEU A 64 7.62 28.97 26.23
CA LEU A 64 7.58 28.08 27.39
C LEU A 64 6.47 27.04 27.23
N VAL A 65 6.86 25.77 27.29
CA VAL A 65 6.02 24.59 27.08
C VAL A 65 5.92 23.79 28.37
N TYR A 66 4.70 23.51 28.82
CA TYR A 66 4.40 22.71 30.01
C TYR A 66 3.61 21.45 29.63
N ASN A 67 4.17 20.27 29.87
CA ASN A 67 3.48 18.99 29.68
C ASN A 67 2.70 18.60 30.95
N TYR A 68 1.46 18.12 30.84
CA TYR A 68 0.64 17.66 31.98
C TYR A 68 -0.36 16.56 31.56
N LEU A 69 -0.71 15.64 32.47
CA LEU A 69 -1.66 14.56 32.24
C LEU A 69 -2.82 14.66 33.26
N PRO A 70 -3.96 15.31 32.92
CA PRO A 70 -5.09 15.41 33.84
C PRO A 70 -5.91 14.11 33.95
N LYS A 71 -6.57 13.95 35.10
CA LYS A 71 -7.63 12.93 35.29
C LYS A 71 -8.97 13.30 34.63
N ASN A 72 -9.18 14.55 34.19
CA ASN A 72 -10.44 15.06 33.61
C ASN A 72 -10.21 16.03 32.42
N ILE A 73 -11.15 16.05 31.47
CA ILE A 73 -11.08 16.77 30.17
C ILE A 73 -11.18 18.31 30.29
N MET A 74 -11.66 18.86 31.42
CA MET A 74 -11.78 20.32 31.58
C MET A 74 -10.40 20.98 31.71
N VAL A 75 -10.15 22.01 30.88
CA VAL A 75 -8.94 22.83 30.93
C VAL A 75 -8.73 23.34 32.36
N PRO A 76 -7.61 22.98 33.02
CA PRO A 76 -7.56 23.06 34.47
C PRO A 76 -7.34 24.49 34.95
N GLN A 77 -7.94 24.83 36.09
CA GLN A 77 -7.57 25.98 36.91
C GLN A 77 -6.06 26.09 37.14
N ASN A 78 -5.33 24.96 37.08
CA ASN A 78 -3.87 24.92 37.19
C ASN A 78 -3.16 25.58 36.00
N ALA A 79 -3.66 25.46 34.77
CA ALA A 79 -3.09 26.18 33.61
C ALA A 79 -3.25 27.69 33.78
N VAL A 80 -4.41 28.12 34.31
CA VAL A 80 -4.68 29.53 34.66
C VAL A 80 -3.75 30.00 35.78
N LYS A 81 -3.54 29.18 36.83
CA LYS A 81 -2.58 29.49 37.92
C LYS A 81 -1.15 29.64 37.39
N MET A 82 -0.73 28.77 36.46
CA MET A 82 0.60 28.83 35.83
C MET A 82 0.77 30.10 34.98
N ALA A 83 -0.21 30.46 34.15
CA ALA A 83 -0.18 31.70 33.38
C ALA A 83 -0.10 32.94 34.30
N LYS A 84 -0.83 32.93 35.43
CA LYS A 84 -0.73 33.98 36.46
C LYS A 84 0.68 34.09 37.05
N SER A 85 1.34 32.97 37.35
CA SER A 85 2.72 33.00 37.90
C SER A 85 3.76 33.56 36.93
N GLU A 86 3.54 33.40 35.63
CA GLU A 86 4.42 33.91 34.56
C GLU A 86 4.05 35.35 34.12
N LYS A 87 3.06 35.98 34.77
CA LYS A 87 2.59 37.35 34.51
C LYS A 87 2.21 37.63 33.04
N THR A 88 1.70 36.64 32.30
CA THR A 88 1.39 36.84 30.87
C THR A 88 -0.04 37.33 30.62
N ASN A 89 -0.24 38.07 29.52
CA ASN A 89 -1.56 38.57 29.12
C ASN A 89 -2.37 37.55 28.29
N SER A 90 -1.74 36.48 27.82
CA SER A 90 -2.38 35.40 27.06
C SER A 90 -1.61 34.09 27.20
N PHE A 91 -2.28 32.97 26.92
CA PHE A 91 -1.68 31.63 26.81
C PHE A 91 -2.53 30.72 25.93
N VAL A 92 -1.96 29.59 25.49
CA VAL A 92 -2.63 28.56 24.69
C VAL A 92 -2.57 27.23 25.43
N VAL A 93 -3.70 26.52 25.50
CA VAL A 93 -3.78 25.15 26.01
C VAL A 93 -4.00 24.21 24.85
N VAL A 94 -3.10 23.27 24.67
CA VAL A 94 -3.23 22.20 23.69
C VAL A 94 -3.58 20.91 24.40
N THR A 95 -4.53 20.15 23.89
CA THR A 95 -5.00 18.90 24.49
C THR A 95 -5.00 17.82 23.42
N ALA A 96 -4.34 16.70 23.70
CA ALA A 96 -4.40 15.49 22.91
C ALA A 96 -5.27 14.47 23.65
N THR A 97 -6.43 14.17 23.08
CA THR A 97 -7.36 13.18 23.62
C THR A 97 -7.29 11.93 22.77
N LYS A 98 -7.06 10.76 23.39
CA LYS A 98 -7.15 9.49 22.69
C LYS A 98 -8.56 9.32 22.12
N ASN A 99 -8.65 9.27 20.79
CA ASN A 99 -9.91 9.16 20.04
C ASN A 99 -10.26 7.69 19.78
N SER A 100 -9.32 6.92 19.25
CA SER A 100 -9.46 5.48 19.02
C SER A 100 -8.11 4.77 19.08
N GLN A 101 -8.12 3.44 19.15
CA GLN A 101 -6.94 2.61 18.99
C GLN A 101 -7.29 1.39 18.16
N HIS A 102 -6.42 1.05 17.21
CA HIS A 102 -6.52 -0.10 16.30
C HIS A 102 -5.16 -0.79 16.28
N GLY A 103 -5.07 -1.98 16.90
CA GLY A 103 -3.79 -2.64 17.16
C GLY A 103 -2.82 -1.71 17.90
N ASP A 104 -1.60 -1.62 17.39
CA ASP A 104 -0.57 -0.70 17.89
C ASP A 104 -0.73 0.75 17.38
N ALA A 105 -1.77 1.10 16.61
CA ALA A 105 -2.00 2.45 16.13
C ALA A 105 -3.04 3.19 17.00
N VAL A 106 -2.65 4.32 17.59
CA VAL A 106 -3.51 5.15 18.44
C VAL A 106 -3.79 6.46 17.74
N ASN A 107 -5.08 6.79 17.56
CA ASN A 107 -5.50 8.09 17.04
C ASN A 107 -5.69 9.07 18.20
N TYR A 108 -4.97 10.17 18.17
CA TYR A 108 -5.17 11.30 19.07
C TYR A 108 -5.85 12.45 18.34
N LYS A 109 -6.92 12.98 18.95
CA LYS A 109 -7.51 14.25 18.54
C LYS A 109 -6.82 15.37 19.29
N ILE A 110 -6.24 16.32 18.54
CA ILE A 110 -5.56 17.46 19.14
C ILE A 110 -6.41 18.72 19.00
N THR A 111 -6.60 19.43 20.11
CA THR A 111 -7.30 20.72 20.15
C THR A 111 -6.42 21.77 20.83
N ALA A 112 -6.35 22.96 20.25
CA ALA A 112 -5.73 24.13 20.87
C ALA A 112 -6.80 25.12 21.30
N GLN A 113 -6.67 25.72 22.48
CA GLN A 113 -7.59 26.72 23.02
C GLN A 113 -6.77 27.91 23.52
N SER A 114 -7.06 29.09 22.99
CA SER A 114 -6.37 30.33 23.38
C SER A 114 -7.15 31.02 24.50
N TYR A 115 -6.42 31.60 25.44
CA TYR A 115 -6.94 32.32 26.59
C TYR A 115 -6.29 33.68 26.69
N GLN A 116 -7.09 34.70 27.00
CA GLN A 116 -6.63 36.06 27.19
C GLN A 116 -7.05 36.56 28.56
N LYS A 117 -6.17 37.34 29.17
CA LYS A 117 -6.41 37.98 30.47
C LYS A 117 -7.48 39.05 30.31
N ASP A 118 -8.49 38.95 31.16
CA ASP A 118 -9.51 39.93 31.48
C ASP A 118 -9.23 40.44 32.91
N ASP A 119 -9.85 41.53 33.36
CA ASP A 119 -9.44 42.32 34.55
C ASP A 119 -9.06 41.48 35.79
N TYR A 120 -9.74 40.34 36.02
CA TYR A 120 -9.45 39.41 37.14
C TYR A 120 -9.33 37.93 36.75
N SER A 121 -9.54 37.56 35.47
CA SER A 121 -9.63 36.15 35.04
C SER A 121 -9.04 35.94 33.64
N TYR A 122 -8.95 34.68 33.18
CA TYR A 122 -8.61 34.40 31.78
C TYR A 122 -9.84 33.83 31.09
N LYS A 123 -10.26 34.46 30.00
CA LYS A 123 -11.38 34.01 29.17
C LYS A 123 -10.87 33.37 27.89
N LYS A 124 -11.55 32.30 27.45
CA LYS A 124 -11.25 31.65 26.18
C LYS A 124 -11.49 32.64 25.05
N SER A 125 -10.45 32.95 24.30
CA SER A 125 -10.48 33.89 23.17
C SER A 125 -10.52 33.19 21.82
N GLY A 126 -10.22 31.89 21.77
CA GLY A 126 -10.30 31.11 20.53
C GLY A 126 -10.10 29.61 20.73
N SER A 127 -10.34 28.83 19.68
CA SER A 127 -9.91 27.44 19.60
C SER A 127 -9.65 27.00 18.17
N ALA A 128 -8.69 26.10 18.02
CA ALA A 128 -8.38 25.39 16.78
C ALA A 128 -8.44 23.87 17.03
N LYS A 129 -8.81 23.11 16.00
CA LYS A 129 -8.66 21.65 15.96
C LYS A 129 -7.55 21.35 14.98
N MET A 130 -6.66 20.44 15.34
CA MET A 130 -5.63 19.95 14.41
C MET A 130 -6.13 18.65 13.78
N ASP A 131 -5.43 18.23 12.72
CA ASP A 131 -5.57 16.89 12.19
C ASP A 131 -5.35 15.84 13.28
N ASN A 132 -6.06 14.72 13.17
CA ASN A 132 -5.83 13.58 14.05
C ASN A 132 -4.38 13.10 13.88
N GLN A 133 -3.73 12.78 14.98
CA GLN A 133 -2.36 12.27 14.99
C GLN A 133 -2.38 10.78 15.24
N LEU A 134 -1.83 10.01 14.30
CA LEU A 134 -1.64 8.59 14.45
C LEU A 134 -0.29 8.32 15.13
N VAL A 135 -0.29 7.52 16.19
CA VAL A 135 0.86 7.29 17.06
C VAL A 135 1.01 5.79 17.31
N ASN A 136 2.24 5.30 17.35
CA ASN A 136 2.52 3.92 17.73
C ASN A 136 2.35 3.75 19.25
N ALA A 137 1.53 2.80 19.70
CA ALA A 137 1.22 2.56 21.11
C ALA A 137 2.45 2.14 21.94
N LYS A 138 3.46 1.52 21.31
CA LYS A 138 4.66 1.02 21.98
C LYS A 138 5.73 2.09 22.11
N THR A 139 6.03 2.78 21.01
CA THR A 139 7.09 3.81 21.00
C THR A 139 6.58 5.19 21.40
N ASN A 140 5.25 5.37 21.35
CA ASN A 140 4.58 6.66 21.44
C ASN A 140 5.07 7.65 20.39
N GLN A 141 5.70 7.22 19.29
CA GLN A 141 6.11 8.14 18.23
C GLN A 141 5.03 8.28 17.17
N PRO A 142 4.97 9.42 16.45
CA PRO A 142 4.08 9.59 15.32
C PRO A 142 4.34 8.49 14.30
N LEU A 143 3.29 7.81 13.84
CA LEU A 143 3.41 6.81 12.79
C LEU A 143 3.52 7.53 11.45
N ALA A 144 4.63 7.34 10.76
CA ALA A 144 4.70 7.63 9.35
C ALA A 144 4.04 6.49 8.55
N ILE A 145 3.57 6.78 7.33
CA ILE A 145 2.79 5.79 6.56
C ILE A 145 3.59 4.52 6.27
N ASN A 146 4.91 4.65 6.04
CA ASN A 146 5.82 3.54 5.83
C ASN A 146 5.97 2.64 7.06
N GLU A 147 5.73 3.15 8.26
CA GLU A 147 5.78 2.36 9.51
C GLU A 147 4.49 1.59 9.76
N LEU A 148 3.40 1.93 9.05
CA LEU A 148 2.16 1.15 9.06
C LEU A 148 2.20 -0.05 8.12
N LEU A 149 3.05 0.01 7.09
CA LEU A 149 3.09 -1.04 6.08
C LEU A 149 3.80 -2.28 6.62
N ASN A 150 3.41 -3.45 6.11
CA ASN A 150 4.04 -4.70 6.53
C ASN A 150 5.53 -4.72 6.13
N LYS A 151 6.37 -5.51 6.82
CA LYS A 151 7.83 -5.50 6.62
C LYS A 151 8.31 -5.78 5.19
N LYS A 152 7.51 -6.46 4.37
CA LYS A 152 7.77 -6.69 2.94
C LYS A 152 7.10 -5.62 2.06
N GLY A 153 5.95 -5.15 2.54
CA GLY A 153 5.06 -4.12 2.05
C GLY A 153 5.74 -2.77 2.06
N ASN A 154 6.19 -2.39 0.88
CA ASN A 154 6.74 -1.07 0.68
C ASN A 154 5.68 -0.18 0.00
N LEU A 155 6.01 1.10 -0.16
CA LEU A 155 5.10 2.08 -0.75
C LEU A 155 4.63 1.70 -2.16
N SER A 156 5.31 0.77 -2.85
CA SER A 156 4.86 0.22 -4.14
C SER A 156 3.63 -0.66 -4.01
N ASP A 157 3.52 -1.49 -2.98
CA ASP A 157 2.33 -2.34 -2.78
C ASP A 157 1.12 -1.46 -2.43
N LEU A 158 1.33 -0.45 -1.57
CA LEU A 158 0.32 0.58 -1.31
C LEU A 158 -0.07 1.33 -2.60
N SER A 159 0.91 1.72 -3.41
CA SER A 159 0.69 2.37 -4.71
C SER A 159 -0.24 1.54 -5.59
N LEU A 160 0.04 0.25 -5.74
CA LEU A 160 -0.72 -0.65 -6.58
C LEU A 160 -2.18 -0.79 -6.10
N GLN A 161 -2.40 -0.95 -4.78
CA GLN A 161 -3.75 -1.02 -4.21
C GLN A 161 -4.52 0.29 -4.37
N LEU A 162 -3.86 1.44 -4.20
CA LEU A 162 -4.48 2.75 -4.42
C LEU A 162 -4.86 2.97 -5.89
N GLN A 163 -4.03 2.54 -6.84
CA GLN A 163 -4.35 2.64 -8.28
C GLN A 163 -5.63 1.87 -8.61
N ASN A 164 -5.74 0.63 -8.15
CA ASN A 164 -6.93 -0.18 -8.36
C ASN A 164 -8.18 0.45 -7.77
N GLU A 165 -8.09 0.93 -6.52
CA GLU A 165 -9.24 1.51 -5.85
C GLU A 165 -9.66 2.85 -6.48
N ILE A 166 -8.71 3.68 -6.93
CA ILE A 166 -9.00 4.89 -7.72
C ILE A 166 -9.77 4.54 -8.99
N LEU A 167 -9.30 3.57 -9.77
CA LEU A 167 -9.90 3.21 -11.05
C LEU A 167 -11.25 2.50 -10.91
N LYS A 168 -11.48 1.83 -9.77
CA LYS A 168 -12.77 1.25 -9.40
C LYS A 168 -13.80 2.32 -9.04
N GLN A 169 -13.39 3.36 -8.31
CA GLN A 169 -14.26 4.46 -7.87
C GLN A 169 -14.50 5.48 -8.99
N HIS A 170 -13.53 5.67 -9.89
CA HIS A 170 -13.54 6.68 -10.92
C HIS A 170 -13.33 6.05 -12.31
N LYS A 171 -14.34 6.16 -13.17
CA LYS A 171 -14.24 5.68 -14.55
C LYS A 171 -13.61 6.74 -15.46
N ASN A 172 -13.00 6.28 -16.55
CA ASN A 172 -12.48 7.13 -17.63
C ASN A 172 -11.36 8.11 -17.24
N LEU A 173 -10.56 7.77 -16.23
CA LEU A 173 -9.37 8.54 -15.89
C LEU A 173 -8.21 8.27 -16.87
N ASP A 174 -7.32 9.26 -17.00
CA ASP A 174 -6.02 9.05 -17.65
C ASP A 174 -5.15 8.15 -16.76
N ILE A 175 -4.92 6.93 -17.23
CA ILE A 175 -4.23 5.89 -16.46
C ILE A 175 -2.81 6.31 -16.11
N THR A 176 -2.10 6.96 -17.03
CA THR A 176 -0.72 7.41 -16.79
C THR A 176 -0.68 8.41 -15.64
N LYS A 177 -1.68 9.30 -15.56
CA LYS A 177 -1.79 10.24 -14.44
C LYS A 177 -2.12 9.53 -13.12
N VAL A 178 -2.92 8.46 -13.14
CA VAL A 178 -3.22 7.66 -11.94
C VAL A 178 -1.97 6.95 -11.43
N LEU A 179 -1.20 6.33 -12.32
CA LEU A 179 0.08 5.68 -11.98
C LEU A 179 1.05 6.70 -11.37
N ARG A 180 1.16 7.89 -11.97
CA ARG A 180 2.03 8.97 -11.46
C ARG A 180 1.55 9.60 -10.16
N LEU A 181 0.23 9.71 -9.94
CA LEU A 181 -0.34 10.26 -8.70
C LEU A 181 0.03 9.40 -7.49
N THR A 182 0.13 8.10 -7.70
CA THR A 182 0.34 7.09 -6.66
C THR A 182 1.80 6.63 -6.55
N GLU A 183 2.75 7.27 -7.23
CA GLU A 183 4.18 6.91 -7.14
C GLU A 183 4.68 6.81 -5.70
N ALA A 184 5.42 5.73 -5.39
CA ALA A 184 5.91 5.44 -4.05
C ALA A 184 6.61 6.63 -3.36
N LYS A 185 7.42 7.41 -4.09
CA LYS A 185 8.12 8.59 -3.56
C LYS A 185 7.16 9.68 -3.07
N LYS A 186 6.02 9.86 -3.73
CA LYS A 186 4.98 10.81 -3.32
C LYS A 186 4.20 10.29 -2.12
N LEU A 187 3.91 8.99 -2.11
CA LEU A 187 3.22 8.33 -1.01
C LEU A 187 4.00 8.42 0.31
N ALA A 188 5.34 8.44 0.28
CA ALA A 188 6.15 8.56 1.49
C ALA A 188 5.82 9.79 2.38
N LYS A 189 5.26 10.85 1.79
CA LYS A 189 4.92 12.11 2.47
C LYS A 189 3.43 12.44 2.40
N ILE A 190 2.61 11.49 1.94
CA ILE A 190 1.19 11.74 1.71
C ILE A 190 0.46 11.89 3.04
N LYS A 191 -0.54 12.77 3.08
CA LYS A 191 -1.44 12.86 4.23
C LYS A 191 -2.31 11.61 4.26
N PHE A 192 -2.42 10.98 5.42
CA PHE A 192 -3.24 9.80 5.59
C PHE A 192 -3.88 9.76 6.98
N ASN A 193 -4.89 8.91 7.12
CA ASN A 193 -5.52 8.56 8.38
C ASN A 193 -5.77 7.05 8.41
N TYR A 194 -5.61 6.42 9.56
CA TYR A 194 -5.90 4.99 9.74
C TYR A 194 -6.83 4.79 10.92
N SER A 195 -8.03 4.28 10.67
CA SER A 195 -9.01 3.99 11.72
C SER A 195 -10.03 2.97 11.27
N ASN A 196 -10.53 2.15 12.19
CA ASN A 196 -11.58 1.14 11.93
C ASN A 196 -11.25 0.20 10.77
N ASP A 197 -10.01 -0.30 10.68
CA ASP A 197 -9.53 -1.12 9.56
C ASP A 197 -9.76 -0.46 8.20
N SER A 198 -9.52 0.85 8.13
CA SER A 198 -9.55 1.64 6.92
C SER A 198 -8.34 2.57 6.88
N LEU A 199 -7.52 2.43 5.83
CA LEU A 199 -6.46 3.38 5.51
C LEU A 199 -7.02 4.38 4.50
N GLN A 200 -7.18 5.63 4.92
CA GLN A 200 -7.57 6.73 4.04
C GLN A 200 -6.34 7.55 3.67
N VAL A 201 -6.11 7.72 2.38
CA VAL A 201 -5.06 8.57 1.81
C VAL A 201 -5.70 9.82 1.22
N THR A 202 -5.18 10.99 1.56
CA THR A 202 -5.63 12.28 1.05
C THR A 202 -4.62 12.81 0.04
N PHE A 203 -5.05 12.93 -1.20
CA PHE A 203 -4.26 13.52 -2.28
C PHE A 203 -4.49 15.04 -2.29
N PRO A 204 -3.42 15.85 -2.41
CA PRO A 204 -3.56 17.29 -2.64
C PRO A 204 -4.19 17.53 -4.03
N ASP A 205 -4.57 18.78 -4.30
CA ASP A 205 -5.13 19.19 -5.60
C ASP A 205 -4.32 18.61 -6.77
N ASN A 206 -5.01 17.92 -7.66
CA ASN A 206 -4.41 17.19 -8.76
C ASN A 206 -5.35 17.18 -9.98
N GLU A 207 -4.76 16.94 -11.16
CA GLU A 207 -5.46 16.97 -12.44
C GLU A 207 -6.58 15.93 -12.59
N LEU A 208 -6.61 14.91 -11.72
CA LEU A 208 -7.64 13.87 -11.75
C LEU A 208 -8.84 14.19 -10.85
N ASN A 209 -8.79 15.29 -10.08
CA ASN A 209 -9.80 15.65 -9.08
C ASN A 209 -10.08 14.53 -8.06
N VAL A 210 -9.09 13.67 -7.80
CA VAL A 210 -9.17 12.61 -6.79
C VAL A 210 -8.68 13.18 -5.47
N SER A 211 -9.58 13.40 -4.49
CA SER A 211 -9.21 14.01 -3.21
C SER A 211 -8.85 13.00 -2.13
N THR A 212 -9.64 11.93 -1.98
CA THR A 212 -9.42 10.91 -0.94
C THR A 212 -9.71 9.52 -1.47
N VAL A 213 -8.88 8.56 -1.10
CA VAL A 213 -9.05 7.13 -1.42
C VAL A 213 -8.94 6.34 -0.12
N SER A 214 -9.80 5.35 0.07
CA SER A 214 -9.80 4.52 1.28
C SER A 214 -9.64 3.05 0.92
N LEU A 215 -8.66 2.38 1.53
CA LEU A 215 -8.44 0.94 1.43
C LEU A 215 -9.04 0.25 2.65
N THR A 216 -9.75 -0.87 2.44
CA THR A 216 -10.39 -1.67 3.49
C THR A 216 -10.23 -3.17 3.16
N GLY A 217 -10.63 -4.07 4.06
CA GLY A 217 -10.74 -5.50 3.74
C GLY A 217 -9.43 -6.12 3.20
N LYS A 218 -9.51 -6.77 2.04
CA LYS A 218 -8.38 -7.49 1.43
C LYS A 218 -7.29 -6.55 0.94
N GLU A 219 -7.67 -5.44 0.31
CA GLU A 219 -6.73 -4.43 -0.18
C GLU A 219 -5.87 -3.87 0.96
N LEU A 220 -6.45 -3.78 2.16
CA LEU A 220 -5.74 -3.37 3.37
C LEU A 220 -4.82 -4.45 3.94
N ILE A 221 -5.28 -5.72 3.99
CA ILE A 221 -4.50 -6.86 4.50
C ILE A 221 -3.19 -7.00 3.73
N HIS A 222 -3.24 -6.82 2.40
CA HIS A 222 -2.06 -6.93 1.56
C HIS A 222 -0.94 -5.92 1.91
N VAL A 223 -1.28 -4.77 2.47
CA VAL A 223 -0.34 -3.65 2.64
C VAL A 223 0.01 -3.32 4.09
N ILE A 224 -0.93 -3.43 5.03
CA ILE A 224 -0.72 -3.05 6.44
C ILE A 224 -0.05 -4.17 7.24
N ASP A 225 0.85 -3.82 8.16
CA ASP A 225 1.45 -4.77 9.08
C ASP A 225 0.39 -5.40 10.00
N PRO A 226 0.36 -6.74 10.15
CA PRO A 226 -0.59 -7.42 11.02
C PRO A 226 -0.62 -6.93 12.48
N VAL A 227 0.44 -6.29 13.00
CA VAL A 227 0.44 -5.69 14.34
C VAL A 227 -0.58 -4.53 14.48
N PHE A 228 -0.99 -3.93 13.37
CA PHE A 228 -1.98 -2.85 13.34
C PHE A 228 -3.41 -3.34 13.07
N TYR A 229 -3.61 -4.62 12.75
CA TYR A 229 -4.93 -5.17 12.50
C TYR A 229 -5.79 -5.20 13.77
N SER A 230 -7.10 -4.95 13.60
CA SER A 230 -8.08 -5.39 14.59
C SER A 230 -8.16 -6.91 14.67
N ASP A 231 -8.69 -7.44 15.77
CA ASP A 231 -8.91 -8.88 15.91
C ASP A 231 -9.90 -9.43 14.86
N LYS A 232 -10.85 -8.59 14.42
CA LYS A 232 -11.76 -8.93 13.31
C LYS A 232 -10.98 -9.14 12.02
N LEU A 233 -10.07 -8.22 11.68
CA LEU A 233 -9.30 -8.30 10.44
C LEU A 233 -8.33 -9.50 10.45
N LYS A 234 -7.71 -9.80 11.60
CA LYS A 234 -6.86 -11.00 11.76
C LYS A 234 -7.58 -12.30 11.39
N THR A 235 -8.87 -12.42 11.72
CA THR A 235 -9.65 -13.64 11.39
C THR A 235 -10.00 -13.78 9.90
N GLN A 236 -9.84 -12.73 9.09
CA GLN A 236 -10.07 -12.79 7.64
C GLN A 236 -8.86 -13.28 6.85
N VAL A 237 -7.68 -13.28 7.48
CA VAL A 237 -6.46 -13.85 6.90
C VAL A 237 -6.53 -15.36 7.07
N VAL A 238 -7.10 -16.05 6.08
CA VAL A 238 -7.08 -17.51 6.01
C VAL A 238 -5.88 -17.90 5.14
N PRO A 239 -4.88 -18.63 5.67
CA PRO A 239 -3.87 -19.22 4.81
C PRO A 239 -4.56 -20.16 3.83
N GLU A 240 -4.43 -19.92 2.53
CA GLU A 240 -4.85 -20.91 1.54
C GLU A 240 -4.11 -22.23 1.84
N SER A 241 -4.83 -23.33 1.73
CA SER A 241 -4.38 -24.62 2.25
C SER A 241 -3.06 -25.05 1.57
N LYS A 242 -1.97 -25.06 2.33
CA LYS A 242 -0.61 -25.52 1.92
C LYS A 242 -0.51 -26.99 1.49
N ASN A 243 -1.62 -27.70 1.33
CA ASN A 243 -1.65 -29.13 1.01
C ASN A 243 -2.05 -29.44 -0.44
N LYS A 244 -2.21 -28.41 -1.30
CA LYS A 244 -2.54 -28.61 -2.71
C LYS A 244 -1.28 -28.68 -3.57
N LYS A 245 -1.26 -29.58 -4.55
CA LYS A 245 -0.21 -29.60 -5.58
C LYS A 245 -0.54 -28.55 -6.65
N LEU A 246 -0.29 -27.28 -6.36
CA LEU A 246 -0.55 -26.20 -7.31
C LEU A 246 0.51 -26.17 -8.41
N VAL A 247 0.12 -25.73 -9.61
CA VAL A 247 1.03 -25.41 -10.72
C VAL A 247 0.50 -24.20 -11.50
N ALA A 248 1.37 -23.27 -11.83
CA ALA A 248 1.04 -22.11 -12.66
C ALA A 248 1.73 -22.26 -14.03
N ILE A 249 0.94 -22.53 -15.07
CA ILE A 249 1.41 -22.41 -16.45
C ILE A 249 1.27 -20.96 -16.90
N THR A 250 2.34 -20.40 -17.46
CA THR A 250 2.40 -18.99 -17.85
C THR A 250 2.79 -18.85 -19.31
N PHE A 251 2.24 -17.82 -19.97
CA PHE A 251 2.45 -17.54 -21.39
C PHE A 251 3.01 -16.13 -21.58
N ASP A 252 4.18 -16.03 -22.19
CA ASP A 252 4.85 -14.76 -22.52
C ASP A 252 4.66 -14.40 -24.02
N ASP A 253 4.96 -13.14 -24.35
CA ASP A 253 4.95 -12.51 -25.70
C ASP A 253 3.60 -12.20 -26.33
N GLY A 254 2.50 -12.60 -25.72
CA GLY A 254 1.15 -12.39 -26.24
C GLY A 254 0.63 -10.95 -26.10
N PRO A 255 -0.63 -10.70 -26.52
CA PRO A 255 -1.51 -11.65 -27.20
C PRO A 255 -1.11 -11.86 -28.68
N ASP A 256 -1.14 -13.10 -29.14
CA ASP A 256 -0.97 -13.49 -30.53
C ASP A 256 -2.33 -13.84 -31.17
N PRO A 257 -2.74 -13.19 -32.27
CA PRO A 257 -4.06 -13.39 -32.86
C PRO A 257 -4.31 -14.78 -33.43
N ALA A 258 -3.26 -15.53 -33.79
CA ALA A 258 -3.38 -16.86 -34.36
C ALA A 258 -3.38 -17.96 -33.28
N ASN A 259 -2.72 -17.72 -32.14
CA ASN A 259 -2.42 -18.74 -31.14
C ASN A 259 -3.17 -18.55 -29.81
N THR A 260 -3.23 -17.33 -29.27
CA THR A 260 -3.87 -17.07 -27.95
C THR A 260 -5.32 -17.56 -27.91
N PRO A 261 -6.18 -17.34 -28.94
CA PRO A 261 -7.56 -17.88 -28.93
C PRO A 261 -7.62 -19.42 -28.90
N LYS A 262 -6.66 -20.10 -29.53
CA LYS A 262 -6.58 -21.57 -29.51
C LYS A 262 -6.14 -22.09 -28.14
N ILE A 263 -5.19 -21.40 -27.50
CA ILE A 263 -4.77 -21.69 -26.13
C ILE A 263 -5.96 -21.53 -25.18
N LEU A 264 -6.71 -20.44 -25.28
CA LEU A 264 -7.93 -20.23 -24.47
C LEU A 264 -8.95 -21.35 -24.63
N LYS A 265 -9.18 -21.82 -25.86
CA LYS A 265 -10.05 -22.98 -26.12
C LYS A 265 -9.57 -24.23 -25.40
N THR A 266 -8.27 -24.50 -25.42
CA THR A 266 -7.67 -25.66 -24.73
C THR A 266 -7.74 -25.53 -23.21
N LEU A 267 -7.48 -24.35 -22.65
CA LEU A 267 -7.63 -24.08 -21.21
C LEU A 267 -9.08 -24.29 -20.76
N ALA A 268 -10.04 -23.74 -21.50
CA ALA A 268 -11.47 -23.90 -21.23
C ALA A 268 -11.94 -25.35 -21.32
N LYS A 269 -11.53 -26.08 -22.37
CA LYS A 269 -11.79 -27.52 -22.54
C LYS A 269 -11.33 -28.32 -21.32
N ASN A 270 -10.16 -27.97 -20.78
CA ASN A 270 -9.58 -28.65 -19.64
C ASN A 270 -10.04 -28.06 -18.29
N LYS A 271 -10.88 -27.01 -18.26
CA LYS A 271 -11.33 -26.32 -17.04
C LYS A 271 -10.16 -25.90 -16.15
N VAL A 272 -9.20 -25.19 -16.72
CA VAL A 272 -8.04 -24.64 -16.00
C VAL A 272 -7.85 -23.17 -16.33
N ASN A 273 -7.20 -22.43 -15.45
CA ASN A 273 -6.76 -21.06 -15.69
C ASN A 273 -5.24 -20.99 -15.76
N ALA A 274 -4.74 -19.94 -16.41
CA ALA A 274 -3.32 -19.65 -16.58
C ALA A 274 -3.07 -18.14 -16.37
N THR A 275 -1.79 -17.75 -16.42
CA THR A 275 -1.37 -16.34 -16.39
C THR A 275 -0.67 -15.97 -17.69
N PHE A 276 -1.05 -14.86 -18.31
CA PHE A 276 -0.49 -14.36 -19.56
C PHE A 276 0.29 -13.07 -19.28
N PHE A 277 1.61 -13.07 -19.49
CA PHE A 277 2.43 -11.87 -19.45
C PHE A 277 2.43 -11.25 -20.85
N MET A 278 1.65 -10.19 -21.02
CA MET A 278 1.39 -9.61 -22.33
C MET A 278 2.28 -8.40 -22.62
N VAL A 279 2.72 -8.29 -23.87
CA VAL A 279 3.50 -7.17 -24.39
C VAL A 279 2.55 -6.02 -24.78
N GLY A 280 2.82 -4.82 -24.27
CA GLY A 280 1.91 -3.68 -24.36
C GLY A 280 1.49 -3.30 -25.79
N TYR A 281 2.42 -3.26 -26.74
CA TYR A 281 2.07 -2.92 -28.14
C TYR A 281 1.14 -3.97 -28.77
N ARG A 282 1.28 -5.25 -28.40
CA ARG A 282 0.41 -6.33 -28.91
C ARG A 282 -0.98 -6.26 -28.30
N VAL A 283 -1.09 -5.86 -27.03
CA VAL A 283 -2.38 -5.58 -26.39
C VAL A 283 -3.10 -4.44 -27.10
N LYS A 284 -2.37 -3.36 -27.44
CA LYS A 284 -2.90 -2.23 -28.21
C LYS A 284 -3.45 -2.65 -29.58
N GLU A 285 -2.75 -3.55 -30.27
CA GLU A 285 -3.16 -4.08 -31.58
C GLU A 285 -4.31 -5.09 -31.47
N ASN A 286 -4.38 -5.86 -30.37
CA ASN A 286 -5.33 -6.96 -30.19
C ASN A 286 -6.14 -6.85 -28.88
N PRO A 287 -6.81 -5.72 -28.60
CA PRO A 287 -7.43 -5.48 -27.29
C PRO A 287 -8.58 -6.44 -27.00
N GLN A 288 -9.28 -6.93 -28.04
CA GLN A 288 -10.35 -7.91 -27.88
C GLN A 288 -9.83 -9.26 -27.38
N ILE A 289 -8.60 -9.65 -27.74
CA ILE A 289 -8.01 -10.91 -27.28
C ILE A 289 -7.61 -10.78 -25.82
N ALA A 290 -6.99 -9.67 -25.40
CA ALA A 290 -6.72 -9.42 -23.98
C ALA A 290 -8.01 -9.46 -23.15
N LYS A 291 -9.10 -8.85 -23.65
CA LYS A 291 -10.42 -8.92 -23.02
C LYS A 291 -10.96 -10.36 -22.91
N GLN A 292 -10.78 -11.18 -23.95
CA GLN A 292 -11.17 -12.60 -23.93
C GLN A 292 -10.36 -13.41 -22.92
N VAL A 293 -9.05 -13.16 -22.80
CA VAL A 293 -8.17 -13.82 -21.84
C VAL A 293 -8.69 -13.59 -20.41
N LEU A 294 -8.96 -12.33 -20.05
CA LEU A 294 -9.49 -11.98 -18.74
C LEU A 294 -10.90 -12.53 -18.51
N ALA A 295 -11.80 -12.41 -19.51
CA ALA A 295 -13.18 -12.90 -19.41
C ALA A 295 -13.26 -14.43 -19.24
N ALA A 296 -12.25 -15.17 -19.72
CA ALA A 296 -12.13 -16.62 -19.53
C ALA A 296 -11.59 -17.02 -18.13
N GLY A 297 -11.39 -16.05 -17.23
CA GLY A 297 -10.92 -16.27 -15.85
C GLY A 297 -9.41 -16.46 -15.73
N ASN A 298 -8.64 -16.17 -16.78
CA ASN A 298 -7.18 -16.15 -16.72
C ASN A 298 -6.69 -14.82 -16.18
N GLU A 299 -5.44 -14.81 -15.71
CA GLU A 299 -4.78 -13.61 -15.23
C GLU A 299 -3.94 -12.97 -16.34
N ILE A 300 -3.82 -11.64 -16.32
CA ILE A 300 -2.94 -10.89 -17.22
C ILE A 300 -1.91 -10.13 -16.38
N GLY A 301 -0.64 -10.39 -16.65
CA GLY A 301 0.51 -9.64 -16.16
C GLY A 301 1.14 -8.77 -17.25
N SER A 302 2.02 -7.86 -16.85
CA SER A 302 2.79 -7.03 -17.77
C SER A 302 4.05 -7.75 -18.24
N HIS A 303 4.35 -7.68 -19.54
CA HIS A 303 5.61 -8.13 -20.14
C HIS A 303 6.33 -7.00 -20.89
N THR A 304 6.27 -5.79 -20.32
CA THR A 304 6.78 -4.53 -20.90
C THR A 304 6.13 -4.17 -22.24
N TYR A 305 6.47 -3.00 -22.77
CA TYR A 305 5.73 -2.44 -23.89
C TYR A 305 6.21 -3.00 -25.21
N ASN A 306 7.53 -3.18 -25.37
CA ASN A 306 8.17 -3.66 -26.61
C ASN A 306 9.15 -4.83 -26.41
N HIS A 307 9.14 -5.47 -25.23
CA HIS A 307 10.05 -6.58 -24.91
C HIS A 307 11.55 -6.16 -24.84
N ALA A 308 11.83 -4.90 -24.49
CA ALA A 308 13.21 -4.44 -24.27
C ALA A 308 13.86 -5.07 -23.04
N ASP A 309 15.18 -5.25 -23.10
CA ASP A 309 15.99 -5.61 -21.93
C ASP A 309 16.09 -4.39 -20.99
N LEU A 310 15.31 -4.44 -19.90
CA LEU A 310 15.15 -3.31 -18.98
C LEU A 310 16.45 -2.90 -18.28
N VAL A 311 17.40 -3.80 -18.06
CA VAL A 311 18.66 -3.44 -17.36
C VAL A 311 19.60 -2.60 -18.23
N THR A 312 19.34 -2.54 -19.54
CA THR A 312 20.10 -1.71 -20.49
C THR A 312 19.50 -0.30 -20.64
N LEU A 313 18.30 -0.08 -20.11
CA LEU A 313 17.56 1.16 -20.28
C LEU A 313 17.82 2.15 -19.14
N LYS A 314 17.56 3.43 -19.42
CA LYS A 314 17.49 4.47 -18.40
C LYS A 314 16.19 4.35 -17.60
N ASP A 315 16.21 4.82 -16.36
CA ASP A 315 15.09 4.83 -15.40
C ASP A 315 13.74 5.29 -16.00
N ASP A 316 13.74 6.37 -16.77
CA ASP A 316 12.56 6.96 -17.40
C ASP A 316 11.98 6.05 -18.49
N LYS A 317 12.85 5.34 -19.21
CA LYS A 317 12.45 4.35 -20.22
C LYS A 317 11.90 3.08 -19.59
N VAL A 318 12.52 2.59 -18.51
CA VAL A 318 11.97 1.46 -17.74
C VAL A 318 10.57 1.79 -17.23
N GLN A 319 10.39 2.98 -16.64
CA GLN A 319 9.08 3.44 -16.18
C GLN A 319 8.07 3.51 -17.34
N SER A 320 8.46 4.07 -18.49
CA SER A 320 7.60 4.16 -19.67
C SER A 320 7.16 2.80 -20.21
N GLU A 321 8.05 1.80 -20.24
CA GLU A 321 7.76 0.43 -20.68
C GLU A 321 6.64 -0.20 -19.84
N VAL A 322 6.66 0.02 -18.52
CA VAL A 322 5.69 -0.55 -17.59
C VAL A 322 4.39 0.23 -17.57
N GLU A 323 4.46 1.56 -17.51
CA GLU A 323 3.28 2.44 -17.48
C GLU A 323 2.46 2.31 -18.76
N SER A 324 3.13 2.29 -19.93
CA SER A 324 2.44 2.19 -21.23
C SER A 324 1.74 0.84 -21.39
N THR A 325 2.39 -0.24 -20.94
CA THR A 325 1.79 -1.59 -20.96
C THR A 325 0.59 -1.67 -20.03
N SER A 326 0.71 -1.14 -18.82
CA SER A 326 -0.38 -1.10 -17.84
C SER A 326 -1.58 -0.30 -18.36
N ALA A 327 -1.33 0.82 -19.04
CA ALA A 327 -2.37 1.64 -19.66
C ALA A 327 -3.10 0.89 -20.79
N GLU A 328 -2.37 0.18 -21.66
CA GLU A 328 -3.00 -0.58 -22.75
C GLU A 328 -3.79 -1.80 -22.23
N ILE A 329 -3.25 -2.52 -21.22
CA ILE A 329 -3.98 -3.61 -20.55
C ILE A 329 -5.25 -3.09 -19.90
N TYR A 330 -5.19 -1.98 -19.15
CA TYR A 330 -6.37 -1.39 -18.54
C TYR A 330 -7.38 -0.93 -19.58
N LYS A 331 -6.94 -0.27 -20.65
CA LYS A 331 -7.82 0.18 -21.73
C LYS A 331 -8.56 -0.99 -22.41
N ALA A 332 -7.88 -2.14 -22.58
CA ALA A 332 -8.48 -3.32 -23.18
C ALA A 332 -9.43 -4.06 -22.22
N THR A 333 -9.12 -4.09 -20.93
CA THR A 333 -9.72 -5.05 -19.99
C THR A 333 -10.48 -4.44 -18.82
N GLY A 334 -10.22 -3.17 -18.50
CA GLY A 334 -10.69 -2.49 -17.29
C GLY A 334 -9.95 -2.87 -16.01
N MET A 335 -8.85 -3.63 -16.11
CA MET A 335 -8.02 -4.05 -14.97
C MET A 335 -6.55 -3.70 -15.20
N LEU A 336 -5.87 -3.25 -14.15
CA LEU A 336 -4.41 -3.06 -14.18
C LEU A 336 -3.70 -4.40 -13.92
N PRO A 337 -2.59 -4.69 -14.62
CA PRO A 337 -1.74 -5.81 -14.25
C PRO A 337 -1.19 -5.59 -12.83
N GLN A 338 -1.19 -6.64 -12.02
CA GLN A 338 -0.70 -6.61 -10.64
C GLN A 338 0.69 -7.23 -10.48
N ILE A 339 1.21 -7.81 -11.56
CA ILE A 339 2.47 -8.54 -11.62
C ILE A 339 3.15 -8.24 -12.94
N VAL A 340 4.48 -8.30 -12.93
CA VAL A 340 5.32 -8.07 -14.10
C VAL A 340 6.31 -9.22 -14.26
N ARG A 341 6.54 -9.62 -15.51
CA ARG A 341 7.70 -10.45 -15.87
C ARG A 341 8.60 -9.62 -16.77
N PRO A 342 9.84 -9.30 -16.35
CA PRO A 342 10.77 -8.59 -17.22
C PRO A 342 11.25 -9.53 -18.35
N PRO A 343 11.38 -9.03 -19.59
CA PRO A 343 11.99 -9.75 -20.69
C PRO A 343 13.33 -10.38 -20.30
N TYR A 344 13.57 -11.60 -20.77
CA TYR A 344 14.79 -12.39 -20.49
C TYR A 344 15.05 -12.69 -19.00
N GLY A 345 14.09 -12.40 -18.12
CA GLY A 345 14.27 -12.48 -16.67
C GLY A 345 15.20 -11.40 -16.11
N ALA A 346 15.56 -10.38 -16.90
CA ALA A 346 16.57 -9.39 -16.56
C ALA A 346 16.02 -8.32 -15.61
N VAL A 347 16.51 -8.32 -14.36
CA VAL A 347 16.12 -7.33 -13.36
C VAL A 347 17.25 -7.02 -12.38
N ASN A 348 17.33 -5.76 -11.95
CA ASN A 348 18.14 -5.31 -10.83
C ASN A 348 17.31 -4.38 -9.93
N LYS A 349 17.84 -3.98 -8.77
CA LYS A 349 17.13 -3.09 -7.83
C LYS A 349 16.64 -1.78 -8.44
N ALA A 350 17.41 -1.16 -9.33
CA ALA A 350 17.00 0.09 -9.96
C ALA A 350 15.78 -0.13 -10.88
N VAL A 351 15.81 -1.18 -11.70
CA VAL A 351 14.70 -1.58 -12.57
C VAL A 351 13.46 -1.94 -11.74
N ALA A 352 13.61 -2.78 -10.72
CA ALA A 352 12.49 -3.20 -9.86
C ALA A 352 11.77 -2.01 -9.20
N ALA A 353 12.53 -1.02 -8.73
CA ALA A 353 11.98 0.19 -8.14
C ALA A 353 11.17 1.03 -9.14
N LYS A 354 11.43 0.91 -10.45
CA LYS A 354 10.65 1.57 -11.52
C LYS A 354 9.46 0.75 -11.97
N MET A 355 9.57 -0.57 -11.97
CA MET A 355 8.43 -1.44 -12.29
C MET A 355 7.35 -1.38 -11.20
N ASN A 356 7.72 -1.20 -9.94
CA ASN A 356 6.78 -0.97 -8.83
C ASN A 356 5.73 -2.10 -8.71
N MET A 357 6.09 -3.33 -9.07
CA MET A 357 5.26 -4.53 -9.07
C MET A 357 6.08 -5.75 -8.64
N PRO A 358 5.45 -6.80 -8.09
CA PRO A 358 6.06 -8.11 -7.88
C PRO A 358 6.59 -8.69 -9.21
N VAL A 359 7.82 -9.20 -9.19
CA VAL A 359 8.48 -9.77 -10.37
C VAL A 359 8.28 -11.28 -10.43
N ILE A 360 7.68 -11.77 -11.50
CA ILE A 360 7.41 -13.19 -11.65
C ILE A 360 8.41 -13.79 -12.63
N GLN A 361 9.28 -14.66 -12.12
CA GLN A 361 10.23 -15.44 -12.91
C GLN A 361 9.61 -16.83 -13.20
N TRP A 362 10.43 -17.86 -13.34
CA TRP A 362 9.98 -19.23 -13.57
C TRP A 362 10.97 -20.23 -13.00
N ALA A 363 10.46 -21.36 -12.51
CA ALA A 363 11.28 -22.50 -12.08
C ALA A 363 11.63 -23.40 -13.26
N ILE A 364 10.73 -23.49 -14.26
CA ILE A 364 10.90 -24.35 -15.43
C ILE A 364 10.75 -23.51 -16.69
N ASP A 365 11.82 -23.47 -17.47
CA ASP A 365 11.79 -23.03 -18.86
C ASP A 365 11.42 -24.22 -19.74
N SER A 366 10.29 -24.14 -20.44
CA SER A 366 9.87 -25.22 -21.34
C SER A 366 10.75 -25.34 -22.59
N ARG A 367 11.56 -24.32 -22.88
CA ARG A 367 12.39 -24.20 -24.09
C ARG A 367 11.58 -24.31 -25.38
N ASP A 368 10.30 -23.95 -25.35
CA ASP A 368 9.43 -23.95 -26.54
C ASP A 368 9.90 -22.94 -27.61
N TRP A 369 10.37 -21.78 -27.18
CA TRP A 369 10.97 -20.73 -28.01
C TRP A 369 12.22 -21.20 -28.78
N GLU A 370 13.01 -22.10 -28.19
CA GLU A 370 14.25 -22.62 -28.76
C GLU A 370 14.02 -23.91 -29.56
N THR A 371 13.35 -24.89 -28.96
CA THR A 371 13.25 -26.25 -29.52
C THR A 371 12.23 -26.39 -30.62
N LYS A 372 11.17 -25.55 -30.62
CA LYS A 372 10.05 -25.59 -31.57
C LYS A 372 9.54 -27.02 -31.81
N ASN A 373 9.44 -27.81 -30.73
CA ASN A 373 9.04 -29.21 -30.77
C ASN A 373 8.08 -29.53 -29.62
N SER A 374 6.81 -29.74 -29.96
CA SER A 374 5.75 -29.96 -28.97
C SER A 374 6.03 -31.17 -28.06
N ALA A 375 6.56 -32.28 -28.58
CA ALA A 375 6.85 -33.46 -27.76
C ALA A 375 7.96 -33.18 -26.73
N ARG A 376 9.00 -32.43 -27.12
CA ARG A 376 10.04 -31.98 -26.18
C ARG A 376 9.46 -31.03 -25.13
N THR A 377 8.64 -30.07 -25.52
CA THR A 377 7.94 -29.17 -24.60
C THR A 377 7.10 -29.95 -23.56
N VAL A 378 6.30 -30.93 -24.01
CA VAL A 378 5.51 -31.81 -23.11
C VAL A 378 6.44 -32.55 -22.15
N SER A 379 7.52 -33.15 -22.66
CA SER A 379 8.46 -33.96 -21.88
C SER A 379 9.15 -33.12 -20.81
N THR A 380 9.74 -31.98 -21.19
CA THR A 380 10.43 -31.05 -20.28
C THR A 380 9.53 -30.63 -19.13
N ILE A 381 8.32 -30.16 -19.44
CA ILE A 381 7.37 -29.71 -18.41
C ILE A 381 6.94 -30.89 -17.53
N THR A 382 6.52 -32.00 -18.13
CA THR A 382 5.95 -33.13 -17.37
C THR A 382 6.95 -33.76 -16.42
N GLN A 383 8.24 -33.80 -16.79
CA GLN A 383 9.29 -34.43 -15.98
C GLN A 383 9.81 -33.53 -14.87
N SER A 384 9.87 -32.22 -15.10
CA SER A 384 10.48 -31.27 -14.16
C SER A 384 9.48 -30.64 -13.18
N THR A 385 8.16 -30.75 -13.41
CA THR A 385 7.14 -30.11 -12.55
C THR A 385 7.07 -30.71 -11.15
N TYR A 386 7.16 -29.83 -10.15
CA TYR A 386 6.93 -30.09 -8.72
C TYR A 386 5.81 -29.18 -8.16
N PRO A 387 5.24 -29.44 -6.96
CA PRO A 387 4.23 -28.56 -6.35
C PRO A 387 4.74 -27.12 -6.20
N GLY A 388 3.93 -26.13 -6.59
CA GLY A 388 4.30 -24.71 -6.53
C GLY A 388 5.12 -24.22 -7.73
N THR A 389 5.27 -25.02 -8.79
CA THR A 389 6.07 -24.64 -9.97
C THR A 389 5.39 -23.51 -10.77
N ILE A 390 6.18 -22.51 -11.16
CA ILE A 390 5.86 -21.57 -12.25
C ILE A 390 6.55 -22.04 -13.53
N ILE A 391 5.77 -22.32 -14.58
CA ILE A 391 6.23 -22.83 -15.86
C ILE A 391 6.21 -21.70 -16.90
N LEU A 392 7.35 -21.43 -17.54
CA LEU A 392 7.47 -20.51 -18.67
C LEU A 392 7.16 -21.22 -19.99
N THR A 393 6.20 -20.68 -20.73
CA THR A 393 5.88 -20.98 -22.13
C THR A 393 5.55 -19.68 -22.86
N HIS A 394 5.36 -19.73 -24.17
CA HIS A 394 5.10 -18.56 -25.00
C HIS A 394 3.85 -18.80 -25.86
N ASP A 395 2.86 -17.91 -25.81
CA ASP A 395 1.68 -18.00 -26.67
C ASP A 395 1.94 -17.47 -28.09
N SER A 396 3.11 -16.89 -28.34
CA SER A 396 3.64 -16.62 -29.68
C SER A 396 4.06 -17.88 -30.46
N GLN A 397 4.15 -19.05 -29.80
CA GLN A 397 4.67 -20.29 -30.40
C GLN A 397 3.55 -21.28 -30.78
N PRO A 398 3.39 -21.62 -32.07
CA PRO A 398 2.39 -22.60 -32.52
C PRO A 398 2.57 -24.00 -31.90
N THR A 399 3.82 -24.38 -31.60
CA THR A 399 4.13 -25.68 -30.98
C THR A 399 3.63 -25.78 -29.56
N THR A 400 3.53 -24.67 -28.85
CA THR A 400 2.96 -24.59 -27.50
C THR A 400 1.46 -24.84 -27.54
N VAL A 401 0.76 -24.33 -28.56
CA VAL A 401 -0.67 -24.62 -28.80
C VAL A 401 -0.92 -26.13 -28.93
N VAL A 402 -0.04 -26.82 -29.67
CA VAL A 402 -0.15 -28.28 -29.89
C VAL A 402 0.20 -29.08 -28.63
N ALA A 403 1.18 -28.62 -27.84
CA ALA A 403 1.62 -29.32 -26.63
C ALA A 403 0.64 -29.21 -25.44
N LEU A 404 -0.12 -28.11 -25.38
CA LEU A 404 -0.85 -27.68 -24.18
C LEU A 404 -1.85 -28.71 -23.63
N ASP A 405 -2.66 -29.35 -24.47
CA ASP A 405 -3.67 -30.33 -24.02
C ASP A 405 -3.01 -31.53 -23.33
N SER A 406 -1.89 -32.01 -23.87
CA SER A 406 -1.10 -33.12 -23.29
C SER A 406 -0.43 -32.71 -21.98
N ILE A 407 0.14 -31.51 -21.90
CA ILE A 407 0.72 -30.97 -20.66
C ILE A 407 -0.33 -30.97 -19.54
N ILE A 408 -1.51 -30.40 -19.81
CA ILE A 408 -2.57 -30.26 -18.81
C ILE A 408 -3.03 -31.64 -18.33
N LYS A 409 -3.29 -32.57 -19.25
CA LYS A 409 -3.71 -33.94 -18.91
C LYS A 409 -2.65 -34.68 -18.10
N ASN A 410 -1.38 -34.60 -18.49
CA ASN A 410 -0.30 -35.28 -17.80
C ASN A 410 -0.12 -34.76 -16.36
N LEU A 411 -0.17 -33.44 -16.17
CA LEU A 411 -0.04 -32.84 -14.84
C LEU A 411 -1.28 -33.13 -13.97
N LYS A 412 -2.50 -33.06 -14.53
CA LYS A 412 -3.71 -33.47 -13.81
C LYS A 412 -3.66 -34.94 -13.38
N ALA A 413 -3.17 -35.84 -14.24
CA ALA A 413 -2.99 -37.25 -13.89
C ALA A 413 -1.99 -37.47 -12.73
N LYS A 414 -1.05 -36.54 -12.52
CA LYS A 414 -0.13 -36.52 -11.37
C LYS A 414 -0.72 -35.84 -10.12
N GLY A 415 -1.96 -35.37 -10.18
CA GLY A 415 -2.68 -34.72 -9.09
C GLY A 415 -2.44 -33.22 -8.97
N TYR A 416 -1.93 -32.55 -10.02
CA TYR A 416 -1.75 -31.11 -10.00
C TYR A 416 -3.06 -30.34 -10.25
N GLU A 417 -3.25 -29.26 -9.51
CA GLU A 417 -4.28 -28.25 -9.73
C GLU A 417 -3.66 -27.03 -10.42
N PHE A 418 -4.18 -26.66 -11.58
CA PHE A 418 -3.73 -25.47 -12.30
C PHE A 418 -4.33 -24.22 -11.67
N THR A 419 -3.49 -23.21 -11.49
CA THR A 419 -3.87 -21.93 -10.90
C THR A 419 -3.22 -20.75 -11.63
N THR A 420 -3.64 -19.54 -11.29
CA THR A 420 -2.97 -18.31 -11.74
C THR A 420 -1.92 -17.90 -10.70
N ILE A 421 -0.98 -17.04 -11.06
CA ILE A 421 0.07 -16.54 -10.15
C ILE A 421 -0.55 -15.87 -8.92
N SER A 422 -1.46 -14.90 -9.08
CA SER A 422 -2.07 -14.25 -7.91
C SER A 422 -2.80 -15.22 -6.97
N LYS A 423 -3.41 -16.28 -7.51
CA LYS A 423 -4.06 -17.32 -6.69
C LYS A 423 -3.05 -18.28 -6.03
N MET A 424 -1.91 -18.53 -6.66
CA MET A 424 -0.86 -19.37 -6.05
C MET A 424 -0.26 -18.71 -4.81
N PHE A 425 -0.01 -17.40 -4.87
CA PHE A 425 0.69 -16.68 -3.80
C PHE A 425 -0.25 -15.95 -2.83
N GLY A 426 -1.51 -15.73 -3.22
CA GLY A 426 -2.46 -14.92 -2.45
C GLY A 426 -1.90 -13.53 -2.17
N ASP A 427 -1.92 -13.12 -0.90
CA ASP A 427 -1.44 -11.80 -0.47
C ASP A 427 0.09 -11.70 -0.33
N SER A 428 0.84 -12.75 -0.67
CA SER A 428 2.29 -12.84 -0.43
C SER A 428 3.16 -12.15 -1.49
N LEU A 429 2.55 -11.63 -2.56
CA LEU A 429 3.27 -10.98 -3.66
C LEU A 429 3.59 -9.52 -3.32
N HIS A 430 4.87 -9.23 -3.13
CA HIS A 430 5.37 -7.89 -2.84
C HIS A 430 6.27 -7.36 -3.96
N ALA A 431 6.17 -6.06 -4.25
CA ALA A 431 7.10 -5.36 -5.12
C ALA A 431 8.53 -5.38 -4.56
N ASN A 432 9.54 -5.28 -5.44
CA ASN A 432 10.97 -5.45 -5.13
C ASN A 432 11.41 -6.88 -4.79
N TYR A 433 10.49 -7.84 -4.86
CA TYR A 433 10.78 -9.28 -4.78
C TYR A 433 10.57 -9.94 -6.14
N GLN A 434 11.27 -11.06 -6.34
CA GLN A 434 11.10 -11.93 -7.49
C GLN A 434 10.78 -13.37 -7.05
N TYR A 435 9.92 -14.04 -7.81
CA TYR A 435 9.35 -15.34 -7.46
C TYR A 435 9.61 -16.35 -8.58
N PHE A 436 10.26 -17.47 -8.27
CA PHE A 436 10.54 -18.56 -9.22
C PHE A 436 9.57 -19.74 -9.06
N GLY A 437 8.99 -19.89 -7.87
CA GLY A 437 7.97 -20.87 -7.49
C GLY A 437 7.33 -20.48 -6.16
N GLU A 438 6.29 -21.19 -5.73
CA GLU A 438 5.53 -20.91 -4.49
C GLU A 438 6.44 -20.75 -3.26
N ASP A 439 7.49 -21.56 -3.17
CA ASP A 439 8.46 -21.55 -2.06
C ASP A 439 9.83 -20.91 -2.42
N ASP A 440 9.96 -20.27 -3.59
CA ASP A 440 11.21 -19.64 -4.05
C ASP A 440 11.02 -18.14 -4.32
N GLU A 441 10.98 -17.39 -3.22
CA GLU A 441 10.95 -15.93 -3.17
C GLU A 441 12.34 -15.37 -2.89
N ARG A 442 12.73 -14.32 -3.61
CA ARG A 442 14.03 -13.65 -3.45
C ARG A 442 13.88 -12.14 -3.49
N ILE A 443 14.63 -11.44 -2.65
CA ILE A 443 14.78 -9.98 -2.76
C ILE A 443 15.58 -9.66 -4.03
N ILE A 444 15.13 -8.68 -4.80
CA ILE A 444 15.88 -8.18 -5.95
C ILE A 444 17.03 -7.30 -5.45
N LYS A 445 18.26 -7.65 -5.84
CA LYS A 445 19.49 -7.00 -5.37
C LYS A 445 19.91 -5.81 -6.23
#